data_AF-A0A971CC10-F1
#
_entry.id   AF-A0A971CC10-F1
#
_cell.length_a   1.000
_cell.length_b   1.000
_cell.length_c   1.000
_cell.angle_alpha   90.00
_cell.angle_beta   90.00
_cell.angle_gamma   90.00
#
_symmetry.space_group_name_H-M   'P 1'
#
loop_
_entity.id
_entity.type
_entity.pdbx_description
1 polymer ?
#
loop_
_entity_poly.entity_id
_entity_poly.type
_entity_poly.pdbx_seq_one_letter_code
_entity_poly.pdbx_strand_id
1 'polypeptide(L)'
;AIAGELLEKIVKMISTNEPPYTLDAPAGLLANLTEKENRMVLHLTNWTGNKFEKPWINEYYLAPVEDVRVIIRIPEHKRIKNVSLLVESNYKKRITGSNLEVILPSVEAYQAVVVEME
;
A
#
# COMPACT_ATOMS: atom_id res chain seq x y z
N ALA A 1 -10.35 -9.54 -13.22
CA ALA A 1 -9.18 -10.04 -13.97
C ALA A 1 -8.87 -11.44 -13.44
N ILE A 2 -9.04 -12.48 -14.26
CA ILE A 2 -9.19 -13.87 -13.78
C ILE A 2 -7.94 -14.41 -13.05
N ALA A 3 -6.74 -14.04 -13.52
CA ALA A 3 -5.48 -14.56 -12.94
C ALA A 3 -5.20 -14.03 -11.53
N GLY A 4 -5.41 -12.73 -11.28
CA GLY A 4 -5.18 -12.13 -9.95
C GLY A 4 -6.11 -12.68 -8.89
N GLU A 5 -7.40 -12.82 -9.23
CA GLU A 5 -8.41 -13.41 -8.32
C GLU A 5 -8.11 -14.89 -8.02
N LEU A 6 -7.57 -15.64 -8.99
CA LEU A 6 -7.15 -17.03 -8.77
C LEU A 6 -5.94 -17.10 -7.84
N LEU A 7 -4.92 -16.26 -8.05
CA LEU A 7 -3.75 -16.19 -7.17
C LEU A 7 -4.15 -15.82 -5.74
N GLU A 8 -5.03 -14.83 -5.57
CA GLU A 8 -5.57 -14.45 -4.26
C GLU A 8 -6.25 -15.63 -3.57
N LYS A 9 -7.08 -16.39 -4.28
CA LYS A 9 -7.73 -17.60 -3.73
C LYS A 9 -6.73 -18.68 -3.34
N ILE A 10 -5.70 -18.93 -4.16
CA ILE A 10 -4.64 -19.90 -3.83
C ILE A 10 -3.89 -19.45 -2.58
N VAL A 11 -3.47 -18.18 -2.50
CA VAL A 11 -2.78 -17.63 -1.33
C VAL A 11 -3.66 -17.74 -0.08
N LYS A 12 -4.95 -17.39 -0.17
CA LYS A 12 -5.91 -17.55 0.95
C LYS A 12 -6.09 -19.00 1.38
N MET A 13 -6.04 -19.95 0.44
CA MET A 13 -6.18 -21.38 0.73
C MET A 13 -4.97 -21.95 1.48
N ILE A 14 -3.77 -21.44 1.22
CA ILE A 14 -2.52 -21.96 1.81
C ILE A 14 -2.02 -21.13 3.01
N SER A 15 -2.39 -19.84 3.09
CA SER A 15 -1.94 -18.96 4.15
C SER A 15 -2.70 -19.25 5.45
N THR A 16 -1.96 -19.50 6.54
CA THR A 16 -2.55 -19.64 7.88
C THR A 16 -2.94 -18.30 8.50
N ASN A 17 -2.43 -17.20 7.93
CA ASN A 17 -2.58 -15.85 8.45
C ASN A 17 -3.36 -14.98 7.46
N GLU A 18 -4.14 -14.05 8.00
CA GLU A 18 -4.71 -12.96 7.21
C GLU A 18 -3.62 -12.06 6.62
N PRO A 19 -3.85 -11.44 5.45
CA PRO A 19 -2.88 -10.52 4.86
C PRO A 19 -2.59 -9.34 5.81
N PRO A 20 -1.34 -8.87 5.89
CA PRO A 20 -0.97 -7.79 6.80
C PRO A 20 -1.49 -6.41 6.35
N TYR A 21 -1.93 -6.30 5.09
CA TYR A 21 -2.64 -5.13 4.58
C TYR A 21 -3.58 -5.51 3.44
N THR A 22 -4.54 -4.64 3.15
CA THR A 22 -5.34 -4.64 1.92
C THR A 22 -5.23 -3.30 1.22
N LEU A 23 -5.22 -3.33 -0.11
CA LEU A 23 -5.14 -2.14 -0.96
C LEU A 23 -6.36 -2.09 -1.88
N ASP A 24 -7.04 -0.95 -1.87
CA ASP A 24 -8.09 -0.58 -2.82
C ASP A 24 -7.61 0.66 -3.59
N ALA A 25 -7.29 0.47 -4.86
CA ALA A 25 -6.70 1.47 -5.74
C ALA A 25 -6.90 1.09 -7.21
N PRO A 26 -6.84 2.06 -8.14
CA PRO A 26 -6.72 1.80 -9.56
C PRO A 26 -5.53 0.87 -9.89
N ALA A 27 -5.64 0.15 -11.01
CA ALA A 27 -4.59 -0.75 -11.47
C ALA A 27 -3.30 0.01 -11.78
N GLY A 28 -2.15 -0.62 -11.48
CA GLY A 28 -0.83 -0.01 -11.70
C GLY A 28 -0.16 0.50 -10.44
N LEU A 29 -0.80 0.41 -9.26
CA LEU A 29 -0.14 0.69 -7.99
C LEU A 29 0.46 -0.59 -7.40
N LEU A 30 1.77 -0.59 -7.19
CA LEU A 30 2.49 -1.67 -6.53
C LEU A 30 2.61 -1.36 -5.04
N ALA A 31 2.21 -2.30 -4.18
CA ALA A 31 2.33 -2.17 -2.74
C ALA A 31 3.30 -3.20 -2.16
N ASN A 32 4.17 -2.77 -1.26
CA ASN A 32 5.10 -3.64 -0.57
C ASN A 32 5.23 -3.21 0.90
N LEU A 33 4.86 -4.09 1.83
CA LEU A 33 4.97 -3.84 3.26
C LEU A 33 6.26 -4.45 3.80
N THR A 34 7.04 -3.63 4.49
CA THR A 34 8.20 -4.09 5.27
C THR A 34 7.94 -3.83 6.75
N GLU A 35 8.36 -4.75 7.62
CA GLU A 35 8.27 -4.62 9.07
C GLU A 35 9.64 -4.84 9.70
N LYS A 36 9.99 -3.99 10.67
CA LYS A 36 11.12 -4.19 11.57
C LYS A 36 10.74 -3.71 12.96
N GLU A 37 10.76 -4.62 13.94
CA GLU A 37 10.47 -4.33 15.35
C GLU A 37 9.13 -3.57 15.50
N ASN A 38 9.17 -2.31 15.94
CA ASN A 38 8.00 -1.47 16.17
C ASN A 38 7.72 -0.51 15.01
N ARG A 39 8.17 -0.85 13.80
CA ARG A 39 7.98 -0.01 12.62
C ARG A 39 7.54 -0.84 11.41
N MET A 40 6.48 -0.37 10.75
CA MET A 40 6.05 -0.84 9.45
C MET A 40 6.18 0.27 8.41
N VAL A 41 6.58 -0.08 7.19
CA VAL A 41 6.63 0.83 6.05
C VAL A 41 5.96 0.18 4.86
N LEU A 42 4.81 0.74 4.45
CA LEU A 42 4.13 0.35 3.22
C LEU A 42 4.59 1.25 2.09
N HIS A 43 5.39 0.70 1.19
CA HIS A 43 5.83 1.36 -0.03
C HIS A 43 4.73 1.25 -1.10
N LEU A 44 4.41 2.37 -1.74
CA LEU A 44 3.45 2.50 -2.83
C LEU A 44 4.17 3.07 -4.04
N THR A 45 4.35 2.27 -5.08
CA THR A 45 5.04 2.66 -6.31
C THR A 45 4.06 2.70 -7.46
N ASN A 46 3.94 3.85 -8.11
CA ASN A 46 3.08 4.03 -9.25
C ASN A 46 3.77 3.51 -10.53
N TRP A 47 3.17 2.46 -11.08
CA TRP A 47 3.58 1.76 -12.29
C TRP A 47 2.55 1.96 -13.42
N THR A 48 1.94 3.15 -13.51
CA THR A 48 1.00 3.46 -14.61
C THR A 48 1.72 3.84 -15.91
N GLY A 49 2.98 4.27 -15.81
CA GLY A 49 3.83 4.69 -16.93
C GLY A 49 4.51 3.50 -17.56
N ASN A 50 4.41 3.39 -18.88
CA ASN A 50 4.92 2.32 -19.73
C ASN A 50 4.68 0.94 -19.15
N LYS A 51 3.40 0.54 -19.08
CA LYS A 51 2.98 -0.84 -18.79
C LYS A 51 3.72 -1.91 -19.64
N PHE A 52 4.36 -1.50 -20.73
CA PHE A 52 5.09 -2.35 -21.67
C PHE A 52 6.62 -2.26 -21.57
N GLU A 53 7.17 -1.49 -20.61
CA GLU A 53 8.61 -1.32 -20.37
C GLU A 53 9.45 -1.16 -21.66
N LYS A 54 8.90 -0.45 -22.66
CA LYS A 54 9.60 -0.28 -23.94
C LYS A 54 10.96 0.39 -23.70
N PRO A 55 12.08 -0.28 -24.00
CA PRO A 55 13.38 0.30 -23.79
C PRO A 55 13.53 1.55 -24.65
N TRP A 56 14.25 2.55 -24.15
CA TRP A 56 14.55 3.82 -24.84
C TRP A 56 13.35 4.77 -25.03
N ILE A 57 12.21 4.53 -24.38
CA ILE A 57 11.13 5.51 -24.29
C ILE A 57 11.15 6.16 -22.91
N ASN A 58 11.49 7.45 -22.88
CA ASN A 58 11.31 8.27 -21.69
C ASN A 58 9.84 8.68 -21.61
N GLU A 59 9.09 8.11 -20.67
CA GLU A 59 7.78 8.64 -20.30
C GLU A 59 7.97 9.76 -19.29
N TYR A 60 7.82 10.99 -19.76
CA TYR A 60 7.97 12.20 -18.94
C TYR A 60 6.73 12.51 -18.10
N TYR A 61 5.64 11.76 -18.29
CA TYR A 61 4.41 11.91 -17.55
C TYR A 61 3.96 10.55 -17.02
N LEU A 62 3.76 10.51 -15.72
CA LEU A 62 3.18 9.38 -15.01
C LEU A 62 1.85 9.86 -14.44
N ALA A 63 0.74 9.25 -14.87
CA ALA A 63 -0.56 9.63 -14.34
C ALA A 63 -0.62 9.28 -12.85
N PRO A 64 -1.02 10.20 -11.95
CA PRO A 64 -1.18 9.88 -10.54
C PRO A 64 -2.23 8.78 -10.34
N VAL A 65 -2.04 7.97 -9.30
CA VAL A 65 -3.05 7.01 -8.85
C VAL A 65 -3.88 7.69 -7.78
N GLU A 66 -5.13 8.01 -8.12
CA GLU A 66 -6.05 8.73 -7.23
C GLU A 66 -6.86 7.78 -6.32
N ASP A 67 -7.42 8.33 -5.24
CA ASP A 67 -8.35 7.67 -4.31
C ASP A 67 -7.83 6.34 -3.74
N VAL A 68 -6.57 6.33 -3.32
CA VAL A 68 -5.92 5.14 -2.77
C VAL A 68 -6.33 4.93 -1.32
N ARG A 69 -6.91 3.75 -1.04
CA ARG A 69 -7.29 3.32 0.30
C ARG A 69 -6.48 2.10 0.71
N VAL A 70 -5.79 2.24 1.83
CA VAL A 70 -4.99 1.17 2.45
C VAL A 70 -5.58 0.83 3.81
N ILE A 71 -5.70 -0.46 4.11
CA ILE A 71 -5.97 -0.94 5.47
C ILE A 71 -4.78 -1.79 5.91
N ILE A 72 -4.09 -1.38 6.97
CA ILE A 72 -2.94 -2.07 7.55
C ILE A 72 -3.40 -2.72 8.86
N ARG A 73 -3.11 -4.02 9.01
CA ARG A 73 -3.39 -4.75 10.25
C ARG A 73 -2.33 -4.42 11.29
N ILE A 74 -2.76 -3.99 12.46
CA ILE A 74 -1.92 -3.74 13.62
C ILE A 74 -1.65 -5.09 14.29
N PRO A 75 -0.38 -5.48 14.52
CA PRO A 75 -0.05 -6.71 15.22
C PRO A 75 -0.68 -6.78 16.61
N GLU A 76 -1.00 -7.99 17.07
CA GLU A 76 -1.55 -8.20 18.40
C GLU A 76 -0.63 -7.60 19.48
N HIS A 77 -1.23 -6.98 20.50
CA HIS A 77 -0.55 -6.31 21.61
C HIS A 77 0.27 -5.07 21.26
N LYS A 78 0.34 -4.63 20.00
CA LYS A 78 0.94 -3.33 19.64
C LYS A 78 -0.10 -2.21 19.58
N ARG A 79 0.35 -0.99 19.80
CA ARG A 79 -0.45 0.23 19.59
C ARG A 79 0.25 1.17 18.62
N ILE A 80 -0.53 1.92 17.85
CA ILE A 80 0.01 2.93 16.94
C ILE A 80 0.45 4.13 17.76
N LYS A 81 1.74 4.42 17.69
CA LYS A 81 2.35 5.63 18.23
C LYS A 81 2.27 6.79 17.24
N ASN A 82 2.58 6.52 15.97
CA ASN A 82 2.62 7.54 14.93
C ASN A 82 2.30 6.96 13.56
N VAL A 83 1.74 7.80 12.68
CA VAL A 83 1.56 7.51 11.26
C VAL A 83 2.06 8.73 10.51
N SER A 84 2.95 8.53 9.56
CA SER A 84 3.51 9.59 8.73
C SER A 84 3.69 9.13 7.29
N LEU A 85 3.92 10.08 6.40
CA LEU A 85 4.24 9.83 5.01
C LEU A 85 5.71 10.18 4.76
N LEU A 86 6.35 9.46 3.83
CA LEU A 86 7.73 9.79 3.44
C LEU A 86 7.78 11.02 2.54
N VAL A 87 6.85 11.11 1.59
CA VAL A 87 6.66 12.31 0.75
C VAL A 87 5.53 13.12 1.36
N GLU A 88 5.76 14.41 1.59
CA GLU A 88 4.75 15.29 2.19
C GLU A 88 3.51 15.37 1.30
N SER A 89 2.37 14.92 1.84
CA SER A 89 1.07 15.03 1.18
C SER A 89 -0.06 14.96 2.20
N ASN A 90 -1.27 15.33 1.75
CA ASN A 90 -2.47 15.19 2.56
C ASN A 90 -2.89 13.73 2.63
N TYR A 91 -3.35 13.29 3.80
CA TYR A 91 -3.97 11.98 3.97
C TYR A 91 -4.98 12.00 5.12
N LYS A 92 -5.92 11.05 5.09
CA LYS A 92 -6.83 10.79 6.22
C LYS A 92 -6.43 9.47 6.85
N LYS A 93 -6.57 9.36 8.16
CA LYS A 93 -6.39 8.10 8.89
C LYS A 93 -7.55 7.81 9.83
N ARG A 94 -7.86 6.53 10.00
CA ARG A 94 -8.85 6.03 10.96
C ARG A 94 -8.35 4.72 11.56
N ILE A 95 -8.41 4.58 12.88
CA ILE A 95 -8.07 3.34 13.57
C ILE A 95 -9.38 2.70 14.04
N THR A 96 -9.63 1.45 13.64
CA THR A 96 -10.82 0.69 14.02
C THR A 96 -10.40 -0.71 14.47
N GLY A 97 -10.50 -0.99 15.77
CA GLY A 97 -10.02 -2.25 16.34
C GLY A 97 -8.52 -2.44 16.08
N SER A 98 -8.17 -3.54 15.41
CA SER A 98 -6.80 -3.88 15.00
C SER A 98 -6.43 -3.37 13.60
N ASN A 99 -7.20 -2.44 13.01
CA ASN A 99 -6.96 -1.95 11.65
C ASN A 99 -6.67 -0.45 11.63
N LEU A 100 -5.60 -0.07 10.93
CA LEU A 100 -5.31 1.30 10.51
C LEU A 100 -5.72 1.48 9.06
N GLU A 101 -6.69 2.34 8.83
CA GLU A 101 -7.07 2.78 7.49
C GLU A 101 -6.37 4.10 7.17
N VAL A 102 -5.78 4.18 5.98
CA VAL A 102 -5.15 5.38 5.43
C VAL A 102 -5.75 5.64 4.05
N ILE A 103 -6.20 6.87 3.81
CA ILE A 103 -6.75 7.33 2.53
C ILE A 103 -5.84 8.42 1.99
N LEU A 104 -5.27 8.16 0.82
CA LEU A 104 -4.39 9.06 0.08
C LEU A 104 -5.17 9.58 -1.14
N PRO A 105 -5.33 10.91 -1.30
CA PRO A 105 -6.00 11.48 -2.47
C PRO A 105 -5.29 11.17 -3.79
N SER A 106 -3.95 11.14 -3.78
CA SER A 106 -3.11 10.84 -4.94
C SER A 106 -1.80 10.19 -4.49
N VAL A 107 -1.32 9.24 -5.30
CA VAL A 107 0.06 8.77 -5.30
C VAL A 107 0.69 9.13 -6.65
N GLU A 108 1.69 10.01 -6.61
CA GLU A 108 2.51 10.41 -7.76
C GLU A 108 3.45 9.26 -8.17
N ALA A 109 4.76 9.46 -8.33
CA ALA A 109 5.68 8.36 -8.64
C ALA A 109 5.80 7.34 -7.50
N TYR A 110 5.82 7.83 -6.26
CA TYR A 110 6.09 7.01 -5.10
C TYR A 110 5.56 7.68 -3.83
N GLN A 111 5.08 6.87 -2.90
CA GLN A 111 4.75 7.26 -1.53
C GLN A 111 5.11 6.13 -0.58
N ALA A 112 5.33 6.43 0.70
CA ALA A 112 5.38 5.42 1.73
C ALA A 112 4.59 5.85 2.96
N VAL A 113 3.76 4.94 3.46
CA VAL A 113 3.09 5.09 4.76
C VAL A 113 3.97 4.45 5.81
N VAL A 114 4.47 5.26 6.74
CA VAL A 114 5.26 4.83 7.88
C VAL A 114 4.35 4.73 9.10
N VAL A 115 4.33 3.57 9.73
CA VAL A 115 3.58 3.30 10.96
C VAL A 115 4.57 2.94 12.05
N GLU A 116 4.62 3.76 13.09
CA GLU A 116 5.43 3.51 14.29
C GLU A 116 4.51 3.04 15.41
N MET A 117 4.98 2.05 16.15
CA MET A 117 4.23 1.36 17.19
C MET A 117 4.95 1.37 18.54
N GLU A 118 4.22 0.99 19.58
CA GLU A 118 4.72 0.71 20.93
C GLU A 118 4.07 -0.55 21.51
#